data_AF-A0A3D0TMC0-F1
#
_entry.id   AF-A0A3D0TMC0-F1
#
_cell.length_a   1.000
_cell.length_b   1.000
_cell.length_c   1.000
_cell.angle_alpha   90.00
_cell.angle_beta   90.00
_cell.angle_gamma   90.00
#
_symmetry.space_group_name_H-M   'P 1'
#
loop_
_entity.id
_entity.type
_entity.pdbx_description
1 polymer ?
#
loop_
_entity_poly.entity_id
_entity_poly.type
_entity_poly.pdbx_seq_one_letter_code
_entity_poly.pdbx_strand_id
1 'polypeptide(L)' 'MSAQTSIFDNAKRKIQIEQTVRGFLQLLDENELDLEDGLVAWNMLGFTIFQDTYPEENHDEIQQRMADFSK' A
#
# COMPACT_ATOMS: atom_id res chain seq x y z
N MET A 1 -17.15 -18.55 19.51
CA MET A 1 -16.45 -17.28 19.79
C MET A 1 -15.41 -16.91 18.72
N SER A 2 -15.22 -17.69 17.64
CA SER A 2 -14.23 -17.43 16.58
C SER A 2 -14.76 -16.63 15.38
N ALA A 3 -16.02 -16.84 14.97
CA ALA A 3 -16.61 -16.15 13.81
C ALA A 3 -16.85 -14.64 14.06
N GLN A 4 -17.12 -14.25 15.31
CA GLN A 4 -17.37 -12.85 15.66
C GLN A 4 -16.06 -12.04 15.64
N THR A 5 -14.95 -12.62 16.11
CA THR A 5 -13.61 -12.03 16.00
C THR A 5 -13.20 -11.83 14.55
N SER A 6 -13.43 -12.82 13.67
CA SER A 6 -13.05 -12.69 12.25
C SER A 6 -13.87 -11.64 11.48
N ILE A 7 -15.14 -11.42 11.84
CA ILE A 7 -15.98 -10.34 11.25
C ILE A 7 -15.47 -8.96 11.71
N PHE A 8 -15.17 -8.80 13.00
CA PHE A 8 -14.62 -7.55 13.53
C PHE A 8 -13.24 -7.23 12.95
N ASP A 9 -12.39 -8.24 12.77
CA ASP A 9 -11.07 -8.09 12.14
C ASP A 9 -11.19 -7.69 10.67
N ASN A 10 -12.17 -8.24 9.95
CA ASN A 10 -12.42 -7.89 8.55
C ASN A 10 -13.00 -6.47 8.41
N ALA A 11 -13.95 -6.09 9.27
CA ALA A 11 -14.48 -4.73 9.31
C ALA A 11 -13.39 -3.69 9.63
N LYS A 12 -12.53 -3.99 10.61
CA LYS A 12 -11.38 -3.14 10.95
C LYS A 12 -10.41 -3.01 9.78
N ARG A 13 -10.06 -4.12 9.13
CA ARG A 13 -9.21 -4.12 7.93
C ARG A 13 -9.81 -3.27 6.81
N LYS A 14 -11.12 -3.42 6.54
CA LYS A 14 -11.81 -2.63 5.52
C LYS A 14 -11.74 -1.13 5.81
N ILE A 15 -12.02 -0.72 7.05
CA ILE A 15 -11.93 0.68 7.47
C ILE A 15 -10.51 1.22 7.29
N GLN A 16 -9.49 0.44 7.66
CA GLN A 16 -8.09 0.85 7.49
C GLN A 16 -7.74 1.07 6.02
N ILE A 17 -8.14 0.15 5.13
CA ILE A 17 -7.92 0.30 3.68
C ILE A 17 -8.60 1.57 3.17
N GLU A 18 -9.87 1.79 3.52
CA GLU A 18 -10.61 2.99 3.10
C GLU A 18 -9.95 4.28 3.60
N GLN A 19 -9.45 4.30 4.83
CA GLN A 19 -8.73 5.45 5.38
C GLN A 19 -7.42 5.71 4.65
N THR A 20 -6.65 4.67 4.34
CA THR A 20 -5.40 4.79 3.58
C THR A 20 -5.66 5.33 2.18
N VAL A 21 -6.67 4.82 1.47
CA VAL A 21 -7.02 5.29 0.12
C VAL A 21 -7.48 6.76 0.16
N ARG A 22 -8.29 7.15 1.16
CA ARG A 22 -8.71 8.55 1.33
C ARG A 22 -7.51 9.47 1.59
N GLY A 23 -6.58 9.06 2.45
CA GLY A 23 -5.35 9.81 2.70
C GLY A 23 -4.50 9.96 1.45
N PHE A 24 -4.38 8.91 0.64
CA PHE A 24 -3.67 8.97 -0.64
C PHE A 24 -4.33 9.97 -1.60
N LEU A 25 -5.65 9.90 -1.81
CA LEU A 25 -6.36 10.83 -2.69
C LEU A 25 -6.24 12.29 -2.22
N GLN A 26 -6.24 12.52 -0.90
CA GLN A 26 -6.01 13.85 -0.35
C GLN A 26 -4.60 14.35 -0.66
N LEU A 27 -3.57 13.51 -0.56
CA LEU A 27 -2.21 13.88 -0.94
C LEU A 27 -2.11 14.23 -2.43
N LEU A 28 -2.85 13.55 -3.31
CA LEU A 28 -2.87 13.92 -4.73
C LEU A 28 -3.45 15.32 -4.94
N ASP A 29 -4.59 15.60 -4.29
CA ASP A 29 -5.26 16.90 -4.37
C ASP A 29 -4.37 18.03 -3.81
N GLU A 30 -3.75 17.82 -2.65
CA GLU A 30 -2.85 18.79 -2.01
C GLU A 30 -1.61 19.13 -2.85
N ASN A 31 -1.16 18.20 -3.69
CA ASN A 31 0.03 18.36 -4.53
C ASN A 31 -0.31 18.63 -6.01
N GLU A 32 -1.59 18.86 -6.34
CA GLU A 32 -2.08 19.06 -7.71
C GLU A 32 -1.65 17.94 -8.66
N LEU A 33 -1.51 16.71 -8.14
CA LEU A 33 -1.14 15.54 -8.92
C LEU A 33 -2.38 14.94 -9.57
N ASP A 34 -2.23 14.55 -10.83
CA ASP A 34 -3.22 13.69 -11.44
C ASP A 34 -3.14 12.26 -10.87
N LEU A 35 -4.14 11.44 -11.20
CA LEU A 35 -4.21 10.08 -10.70
C LEU A 35 -3.06 9.21 -11.21
N GLU A 36 -2.55 9.47 -12.42
CA GLU A 36 -1.49 8.67 -13.04
C GLU A 36 -0.15 8.91 -12.34
N ASP A 37 0.23 10.18 -12.19
CA ASP A 37 1.39 10.63 -11.43
C ASP A 37 1.33 10.16 -9.98
N GLY A 38 0.13 10.23 -9.39
CA GLY A 38 -0.14 9.72 -8.06
C GLY A 38 0.14 8.23 -7.89
N LEU A 39 -0.34 7.41 -8.83
CA LEU A 39 -0.13 5.96 -8.80
C LEU A 39 1.33 5.59 -9.02
N VAL A 40 2.05 6.35 -9.84
CA VAL A 40 3.50 6.20 -10.01
C VAL A 40 4.22 6.52 -8.70
N ALA A 41 3.89 7.64 -8.05
CA ALA A 41 4.45 8.02 -6.75
C ALA A 41 4.16 6.97 -5.67
N TRP A 42 2.94 6.40 -5.65
CA TRP A 42 2.56 5.33 -4.73
C TRP A 42 3.39 4.05 -4.95
N ASN A 43 3.60 3.65 -6.20
CA ASN A 43 4.44 2.51 -6.54
C ASN A 43 5.91 2.75 -6.14
N MET A 44 6.44 3.95 -6.38
CA MET A 44 7.80 4.31 -5.95
C MET A 44 7.93 4.27 -4.42
N LEU A 45 6.95 4.80 -3.69
CA LEU A 45 6.93 4.75 -2.23
C LEU A 45 6.90 3.31 -1.72
N GLY A 46 6.06 2.46 -2.33
CA GLY A 46 6.07 1.02 -2.06
C GLY A 46 7.45 0.40 -2.29
N PHE A 47 8.06 0.70 -3.44
CA PHE A 47 9.40 0.20 -3.77
C PHE A 47 10.46 0.63 -2.75
N THR A 48 10.50 1.90 -2.36
CA THR A 48 11.44 2.41 -1.36
C THR A 48 11.25 1.75 0.01
N ILE A 49 10.01 1.54 0.45
CA ILE A 49 9.73 0.84 1.72
C ILE A 49 10.29 -0.60 1.68
N PHE A 50 10.10 -1.31 0.58
CA PHE A 50 10.61 -2.67 0.45
C PHE A 50 12.14 -2.69 0.34
N GLN A 51 12.75 -1.74 -0.39
CA GLN A 51 14.20 -1.60 -0.48
C GLN A 51 14.83 -1.31 0.90
N ASP A 52 14.22 -0.43 1.70
CA ASP A 52 14.67 -0.14 3.07
C ASP A 52 14.51 -1.35 4.00
N THR A 53 13.46 -2.15 3.78
CA THR A 53 13.19 -3.37 4.57
C THR A 53 14.13 -4.52 4.20
N TYR A 54 14.52 -4.62 2.92
CA TYR A 54 15.34 -5.69 2.36
C TYR A 54 16.55 -5.11 1.60
N PRO A 55 17.52 -4.49 2.29
CA PRO A 55 18.60 -3.73 1.64
C PRO A 55 19.58 -4.58 0.82
N GLU A 56 19.60 -5.89 1.05
CA GLU A 56 20.44 -6.85 0.33
C GLU A 56 19.80 -7.35 -0.97
N GLU A 57 18.49 -7.09 -1.18
CA GLU A 57 17.76 -7.52 -2.36
C GLU A 57 17.94 -6.52 -3.51
N ASN A 58 18.12 -7.03 -4.71
CA ASN A 58 18.20 -6.20 -5.91
C ASN A 58 16.80 -5.77 -6.39
N HIS A 59 16.77 -4.89 -7.39
CA HIS A 59 15.51 -4.31 -7.90
C HIS A 59 14.48 -5.37 -8.32
N ASP A 60 14.90 -6.42 -9.02
CA ASP A 60 14.01 -7.47 -9.52
C ASP A 60 13.46 -8.33 -8.36
N GLU A 61 14.28 -8.58 -7.35
CA GLU A 61 13.89 -9.31 -6.13
C GLU A 61 12.85 -8.53 -5.31
N ILE A 62 13.06 -7.21 -5.16
CA ILE A 62 12.10 -6.30 -4.52
C ILE A 62 10.78 -6.28 -5.30
N GLN A 63 10.84 -6.15 -6.63
CA GLN A 63 9.65 -6.11 -7.47
C GLN A 63 8.85 -7.41 -7.37
N GLN A 64 9.54 -8.56 -7.40
CA GLN A 64 8.92 -9.87 -7.21
C GLN A 64 8.25 -9.98 -5.85
N ARG A 65 8.90 -9.50 -4.79
CA ARG A 65 8.35 -9.51 -3.43
C ARG A 65 7.10 -8.64 -3.29
N MET A 66 7.10 -7.44 -3.88
CA MET A 66 5.93 -6.57 -3.94
C MET A 66 4.76 -7.24 -4.68
N ALA A 67 5.05 -7.94 -5.78
CA ALA A 67 4.04 -8.68 -6.54
C ALA A 67 3.46 -9.85 -5.72
N ASP A 68 4.29 -10.55 -4.94
CA ASP A 68 3.82 -11.63 -4.08
C ASP A 68 3.03 -11.13 -2.87
N PHE A 69 3.33 -9.92 -2.35
CA PHE A 69 2.57 -9.28 -1.28
C PHE A 69 1.20 -8.75 -1.76
N SER A 70 1.08 -8.45 -3.06
CA SER A 70 -0.14 -7.93 -3.68
C SER A 70 -1.15 -9.03 -4.08
N LYS A 71 -0.81 -10.30 -3.88
CA LYS A 71 -1.70 -11.47 -4.09
C LYS A 71 -2.53 -11.78 -2.85
#